data_AF-A0A526TJ60-F1
#
_entry.id   AF-A0A526TJ60-F1
#
_cell.length_a   1.000
_cell.length_b   1.000
_cell.length_c   1.000
_cell.angle_alpha   90.00
_cell.angle_beta   90.00
_cell.angle_gamma   90.00
#
_symmetry.space_group_name_H-M   'P 1'
#
loop_
_entity.id
_entity.type
_entity.pdbx_description
1 polymer ?
#
loop_
_entity_poly.entity_id
_entity_poly.type
_entity_poly.pdbx_seq_one_letter_code
_entity_poly.pdbx_strand_id
1 'polypeptide(L)'
;MKKLILGVAFAALMSSSAMAAKVGVSMAKFDDNFLTVLRNGMIEQAKGMSGVELQVEDAQNDVAKQLDQIKNFAASGVDAIIV
;
A
#
# COMPACT_ATOMS: atom_id res chain seq x y z
N MET A 1 -40.99 14.66 0.40
CA MET A 1 -39.96 14.27 -0.59
C MET A 1 -38.70 15.12 -0.51
N LYS A 2 -38.76 16.46 -0.57
CA LYS A 2 -37.56 17.33 -0.45
C LYS A 2 -36.73 17.11 0.84
N LYS A 3 -37.39 16.90 1.99
CA LYS A 3 -36.74 16.60 3.27
C LYS A 3 -36.03 15.23 3.32
N LEU A 4 -36.50 14.27 2.51
CA LEU A 4 -35.93 12.92 2.39
C LEU A 4 -34.66 12.94 1.53
N ILE A 5 -34.69 13.70 0.44
CA ILE A 5 -33.51 13.91 -0.44
C ILE A 5 -32.39 14.63 0.32
N LEU A 6 -32.74 15.64 1.14
CA LEU A 6 -31.75 16.36 1.94
C LEU A 6 -31.09 15.48 3.02
N GLY A 7 -31.85 14.55 3.62
CA GLY A 7 -31.32 13.61 4.60
C GLY A 7 -30.37 12.57 4.00
N VAL A 8 -30.66 12.07 2.80
CA VAL A 8 -29.77 11.13 2.08
C VAL A 8 -28.46 11.80 1.66
N ALA A 9 -28.51 13.05 1.19
CA ALA A 9 -27.31 13.81 0.84
C ALA A 9 -26.40 14.07 2.06
N PHE A 10 -26.98 14.32 3.24
CA PHE A 10 -26.21 14.50 4.48
C PHE A 10 -25.59 13.19 4.98
N ALA A 11 -26.30 12.06 4.84
CA ALA A 11 -25.77 10.74 5.19
C ALA A 11 -24.61 10.29 4.27
N ALA A 12 -24.67 10.64 2.98
CA ALA A 12 -23.59 10.37 2.03
C ALA A 12 -22.31 11.17 2.32
N LEU A 13 -22.42 12.33 2.97
CA LEU A 13 -21.25 13.11 3.42
C LEU A 13 -20.61 12.53 4.69
N MET A 14 -21.27 11.59 5.35
CA MET A 14 -20.81 10.95 6.58
C MET A 14 -20.21 9.55 6.36
N SER A 15 -20.12 9.10 5.11
CA SER A 15 -19.30 7.94 4.78
C SER A 15 -17.83 8.32 4.93
N SER A 16 -17.24 7.98 6.07
CA SER A 16 -15.79 8.05 6.26
C SER A 16 -15.12 7.18 5.20
N SER A 17 -14.21 7.75 4.42
CA SER A 17 -13.30 6.95 3.61
C SER A 17 -12.54 6.00 4.54
N ALA A 18 -12.67 4.70 4.34
CA ALA A 18 -11.82 3.74 5.02
C ALA A 18 -10.37 4.05 4.63
N MET A 19 -9.58 4.61 5.56
CA MET A 19 -8.17 4.90 5.33
C MET A 19 -7.43 3.57 5.25
N ALA A 20 -6.98 3.20 4.05
CA ALA A 20 -6.14 2.02 3.88
C ALA A 20 -4.72 2.34 4.38
N ALA A 21 -4.14 1.44 5.17
CA ALA A 21 -2.75 1.50 5.56
C ALA A 21 -1.86 1.27 4.33
N LYS A 22 -0.95 2.20 4.06
CA LYS A 22 -0.01 2.14 2.95
C LYS A 22 1.29 1.49 3.41
N VAL A 23 1.69 0.42 2.75
CA VAL A 23 2.90 -0.33 3.08
C VAL A 23 3.83 -0.35 1.87
N GLY A 24 5.03 0.21 2.04
CA GLY A 24 6.11 0.13 1.05
C GLY A 24 6.96 -1.12 1.26
N VAL A 25 7.30 -1.82 0.19
CA VAL A 25 8.16 -3.00 0.20
C VAL A 25 9.31 -2.77 -0.75
N SER A 26 10.54 -2.70 -0.25
CA SER A 26 11.76 -2.53 -1.06
C SER A 26 12.53 -3.85 -1.09
N MET A 27 12.43 -4.59 -2.19
CA MET A 27 13.03 -5.92 -2.30
C MET A 27 14.39 -5.88 -2.99
N ALA A 28 15.30 -6.76 -2.58
CA ALA A 28 16.66 -6.81 -3.13
C ALA A 28 16.68 -6.99 -4.67
N LYS A 29 15.95 -7.97 -5.23
CA LYS A 29 15.85 -8.19 -6.68
C LYS A 29 14.59 -8.98 -7.05
N PHE A 30 13.96 -8.66 -8.17
CA PHE A 30 12.71 -9.30 -8.58
C PHE A 30 12.87 -10.64 -9.31
N ASP A 31 14.04 -10.92 -9.85
CA ASP A 31 14.35 -12.11 -10.66
C ASP A 31 14.85 -13.31 -9.83
N ASP A 32 14.90 -13.16 -8.50
CA ASP A 32 15.18 -14.25 -7.59
C ASP A 32 13.93 -15.10 -7.35
N ASN A 33 14.08 -16.43 -7.42
CA ASN A 33 12.96 -17.36 -7.26
C ASN A 33 12.32 -17.28 -5.87
N PHE A 34 13.13 -17.18 -4.81
CA PHE A 34 12.62 -17.10 -3.44
C PHE A 34 11.90 -15.76 -3.23
N LEU A 35 12.50 -14.66 -3.66
CA LEU A 35 11.89 -13.33 -3.53
C LEU A 35 10.62 -13.19 -4.38
N THR A 36 10.54 -13.85 -5.53
CA THR A 36 9.32 -13.90 -6.34
C THR A 36 8.17 -14.59 -5.60
N VAL A 37 8.43 -15.74 -4.98
CA VAL A 37 7.42 -16.44 -4.16
C VAL A 37 6.98 -15.57 -2.99
N LEU A 38 7.93 -14.96 -2.28
CA LEU A 38 7.65 -14.07 -1.16
C LEU A 38 6.80 -12.86 -1.58
N ARG A 39 7.16 -12.19 -2.68
CA ARG A 39 6.42 -11.06 -3.25
C ARG A 39 4.99 -11.44 -3.59
N ASN A 40 4.82 -12.56 -4.29
CA ASN A 40 3.50 -13.03 -4.70
C ASN A 40 2.63 -13.36 -3.49
N GLY A 41 3.19 -14.01 -2.47
CA GLY A 41 2.50 -14.28 -1.21
C GLY A 41 2.08 -13.01 -0.46
N MET A 42 2.95 -11.99 -0.41
CA MET A 42 2.59 -10.69 0.18
C MET A 42 1.47 -9.99 -0.59
N ILE A 43 1.51 -10.00 -1.92
CA ILE A 43 0.47 -9.40 -2.78
C ILE A 43 -0.86 -10.14 -2.59
N GLU A 44 -0.85 -11.47 -2.54
CA GLU A 44 -2.04 -12.28 -2.31
C GLU A 44 -2.65 -12.01 -0.93
N GLN A 45 -1.82 -11.97 0.10
CA GLN A 45 -2.26 -11.64 1.46
C GLN A 45 -2.87 -10.24 1.53
N ALA A 46 -2.21 -9.23 0.94
CA ALA A 46 -2.69 -7.86 0.94
C ALA A 46 -4.05 -7.72 0.23
N LYS A 47 -4.30 -8.45 -0.86
CA LYS A 47 -5.61 -8.49 -1.54
C LYS A 47 -6.73 -9.00 -0.65
N GLY A 48 -6.42 -9.90 0.29
CA GLY A 48 -7.38 -10.42 1.26
C GLY A 48 -7.61 -9.50 2.47
N MET A 49 -6.80 -8.45 2.64
CA MET A 49 -6.87 -7.53 3.77
C MET A 49 -7.63 -6.26 3.37
N SER A 50 -8.79 -6.03 4.00
CA SER A 50 -9.49 -4.75 3.85
C SER A 50 -8.67 -3.63 4.49
N GLY A 51 -8.39 -2.58 3.72
CA GLY A 51 -7.68 -1.40 4.22
C GLY A 51 -6.16 -1.56 4.28
N VAL A 52 -5.56 -2.38 3.41
CA VAL A 52 -4.11 -2.39 3.17
C VAL A 52 -3.83 -2.13 1.69
N GLU A 53 -2.93 -1.20 1.42
CA GLU A 53 -2.40 -0.91 0.09
C GLU A 53 -0.90 -1.22 0.09
N LEU A 54 -0.44 -2.10 -0.81
CA LEU A 54 0.95 -2.53 -0.90
C LEU A 54 1.62 -1.93 -2.14
N GLN A 55 2.73 -1.22 -1.95
CA GLN A 55 3.61 -0.75 -3.03
C GLN A 55 4.92 -1.53 -2.98
N VAL A 56 5.26 -2.25 -4.05
CA VAL A 56 6.49 -3.07 -4.10
C VAL A 56 7.46 -2.49 -5.14
N GLU A 57 8.69 -2.25 -4.72
CA GLU A 57 9.77 -1.69 -5.51
C GLU A 57 10.95 -2.67 -5.61
N ASP A 58 11.63 -2.65 -6.76
CA ASP A 58 12.79 -3.52 -7.06
C ASP A 58 14.10 -2.76 -6.93
N ALA A 59 14.95 -3.16 -5.97
CA ALA A 59 16.27 -2.55 -5.76
C ALA A 59 17.35 -3.06 -6.74
N GLN A 60 17.09 -4.10 -7.54
CA GLN A 60 18.04 -4.61 -8.54
C GLN A 60 19.44 -4.93 -8.00
N ASN A 61 19.50 -5.39 -6.75
CA ASN A 61 20.71 -5.71 -6.00
C ASN A 61 21.66 -4.49 -5.80
N ASP A 62 21.11 -3.28 -5.90
CA ASP A 62 21.80 -2.03 -5.67
C ASP A 62 21.36 -1.42 -4.32
N VAL A 63 22.31 -1.34 -3.39
CA VAL A 63 22.08 -0.82 -2.03
C VAL A 63 21.72 0.67 -2.03
N ALA A 64 22.31 1.46 -2.93
CA ALA A 64 21.99 2.89 -3.03
C ALA A 64 20.56 3.08 -3.53
N LYS A 65 20.14 2.29 -4.52
CA LYS A 65 18.76 2.26 -5.00
C LYS A 65 17.78 1.83 -3.91
N GLN A 66 18.11 0.77 -3.16
CA GLN A 66 17.28 0.30 -2.03
C GLN A 66 17.11 1.40 -0.97
N LEU A 67 18.20 2.09 -0.63
CA LEU A 67 18.17 3.20 0.31
C LEU A 67 17.31 4.37 -0.19
N ASP A 68 17.38 4.71 -1.47
CA ASP A 68 16.57 5.79 -2.03
C ASP A 68 15.09 5.43 -2.10
N GLN A 69 14.74 4.16 -2.34
CA GLN A 69 13.36 3.67 -2.21
C GLN A 69 12.84 3.83 -0.78
N ILE A 70 13.63 3.45 0.22
CA ILE A 70 13.27 3.61 1.65
C ILE A 70 13.03 5.09 1.98
N LYS A 71 13.90 5.99 1.52
CA LYS A 71 13.71 7.45 1.72
C LYS A 71 12.44 7.94 1.03
N ASN A 72 12.15 7.49 -0.18
CA ASN A 72 10.95 7.89 -0.92
C ASN A 72 9.67 7.40 -0.24
N PHE A 73 9.67 6.19 0.32
CA PHE A 73 8.55 5.68 1.12
C PHE A 73 8.35 6.51 2.39
N ALA A 74 9.42 6.79 3.13
CA ALA A 74 9.36 7.63 4.32
C ALA A 74 8.84 9.05 4.00
N ALA A 75 9.31 9.65 2.91
CA ALA A 75 8.86 10.96 2.44
C ALA A 75 7.39 10.95 1.98
N SER A 76 6.91 9.83 1.43
CA SER A 76 5.52 9.64 1.01
C SER A 76 4.56 9.36 2.17
N GLY A 77 5.07 9.20 3.39
CA GLY A 77 4.27 8.97 4.59
C GLY A 77 3.57 7.62 4.60
N VAL A 78 4.23 6.56 4.11
CA VAL A 78 3.71 5.19 4.27
C VAL A 78 3.66 4.82 5.76
N ASP A 79 2.69 3.97 6.14
CA ASP A 79 2.48 3.53 7.51
C ASP A 79 3.52 2.47 7.95
N ALA A 80 4.09 1.72 7.00
CA ALA A 80 5.15 0.75 7.25
C ALA A 80 6.06 0.56 6.03
N ILE A 81 7.31 0.15 6.30
CA ILE A 81 8.30 -0.23 5.29
C ILE A 81 8.79 -1.64 5.59
N ILE A 82 8.78 -2.50 4.57
CA ILE A 82 9.39 -3.84 4.58
C ILE A 82 10.63 -3.77 3.67
N VAL A 83 11.77 -4.26 4.16
CA VAL A 83 13.07 -4.25 3.45
C VAL A 83 13.62 -5.65 3.38
#